data_AF-A0A1M2VYK2-F1
#
_entry.id   AF-A0A1M2VYK2-F1
#
_cell.length_a   1.000
_cell.length_b   1.000
_cell.length_c   1.000
_cell.angle_alpha   90.00
_cell.angle_beta   90.00
_cell.angle_gamma   90.00
#
_symmetry.space_group_name_H-M   'P 1'
#
loop_
_entity.id
_entity.type
_entity.pdbx_description
1 polymer ?
#
loop_
_entity_poly.entity_id
_entity_poly.type
_entity_poly.pdbx_seq_one_letter_code
_entity_poly.pdbx_strand_id
1 'polypeptide(L)'
;MATRYCSSPLLTISTRPLAAQAPRSRACPRRHYAQVGSTTFLGEPPSPPSPPPPSPSKNTGTSTNPPTSASGSRAPQHPPIKPFDAHVLAELRKATSASTSASPRPPLTPLTELVEQYMKRAGHVLPSALPYESRPGPERRAQFSDVGVEGSAAVCSADGALVTIVHVVQDRTGRGHKVAYSSGFAVHAPGAPAGEAVLVTCAHTLEEIRHDPLLRAGLPSPAVRPGDHVSGCFAISGPPTAPVFHPVRAVLSAMHRGDLLLLSASTDSPSSPSSAQPSGLRTLPVNPYPVQPGTTVRAHLVADKPPAGGRDADGWTPWVGGTWRKWARGTVLGYKDFAGREAKPGTYDSLAHLHFDPPPTPGSSGGPIVDEESGAVVGVVLGTQLVNQLQGVRGWGVPAEMIFEMFSLPGLKLRSGGQ
;
A
#
# COMPACT_ATOMS: atom_id res chain seq x y z
N MET A 1 51.62 32.83 16.06
CA MET A 1 53.01 33.36 16.07
C MET A 1 53.75 32.74 14.89
N ALA A 2 54.38 33.40 13.92
CA ALA A 2 54.51 34.80 13.54
C ALA A 2 54.96 34.86 12.05
N THR A 3 54.36 35.81 11.29
CA THR A 3 54.84 36.66 10.17
C THR A 3 56.01 36.25 9.22
N ARG A 4 55.78 36.19 7.88
CA ARG A 4 56.10 37.19 6.77
C ARG A 4 57.57 37.15 6.26
N TYR A 5 58.00 37.37 5.01
CA TYR A 5 57.51 38.05 3.78
C TYR A 5 58.42 37.69 2.54
N CYS A 6 57.90 37.91 1.31
CA CYS A 6 58.60 38.31 0.03
C CYS A 6 59.47 37.27 -0.72
N SER A 7 59.49 37.11 -2.06
CA SER A 7 59.20 37.98 -3.23
C SER A 7 58.89 37.19 -4.51
N SER A 8 58.12 37.78 -5.44
CA SER A 8 57.94 37.37 -6.86
C SER A 8 59.08 37.89 -7.76
N PRO A 9 59.15 37.53 -9.06
CA PRO A 9 58.49 38.36 -10.08
C PRO A 9 57.95 37.68 -11.37
N LEU A 10 56.95 38.37 -11.95
CA LEU A 10 56.67 38.65 -13.37
C LEU A 10 56.35 37.53 -14.37
N LEU A 11 55.13 37.58 -14.95
CA LEU A 11 54.92 37.77 -16.39
C LEU A 11 53.48 38.22 -16.71
N THR A 12 53.37 38.87 -17.86
CA THR A 12 52.51 40.01 -18.16
C THR A 12 51.12 39.61 -18.69
N ILE A 13 50.11 40.37 -18.28
CA ILE A 13 48.71 40.30 -18.74
C ILE A 13 48.56 41.11 -20.03
N SER A 14 47.99 40.50 -21.07
CA SER A 14 47.41 41.20 -22.22
C SER A 14 45.90 40.96 -22.24
N THR A 15 45.15 42.05 -22.17
CA THR A 15 43.70 42.14 -22.18
C THR A 15 43.14 42.04 -23.59
N ARG A 16 42.00 41.35 -23.77
CA ARG A 16 40.91 41.77 -24.67
C ARG A 16 39.60 41.05 -24.32
N PRO A 17 38.44 41.71 -24.53
CA PRO A 17 37.17 41.36 -23.89
C PRO A 17 36.36 40.40 -24.76
N LEU A 18 35.58 39.52 -24.11
CA LEU A 18 34.52 38.76 -24.77
C LEU A 18 33.18 39.07 -24.11
N ALA A 19 32.32 39.62 -24.96
CA ALA A 19 30.96 40.04 -24.71
C ALA A 19 30.04 38.86 -24.35
N ALA A 20 28.98 39.19 -23.63
CA ALA A 20 27.88 38.31 -23.26
C ALA A 20 27.26 37.60 -24.48
N GLN A 21 27.16 36.27 -24.40
CA GLN A 21 26.24 35.48 -25.22
C GLN A 21 25.23 34.79 -24.31
N ALA A 22 23.95 35.03 -24.61
CA ALA A 22 22.80 34.42 -23.96
C ALA A 22 22.83 32.88 -24.07
N PRO A 23 22.29 32.16 -23.07
CA PRO A 23 22.27 30.70 -23.08
C PRO A 23 21.37 30.18 -24.21
N ARG A 24 21.96 29.43 -25.15
CA ARG A 24 21.25 28.66 -26.16
C ARG A 24 20.40 27.59 -25.48
N SER A 25 19.08 27.66 -25.67
CA SER A 25 18.13 26.62 -25.29
C SER A 25 18.48 25.31 -25.99
N ARG A 26 18.94 24.31 -25.24
CA ARG A 26 19.06 22.94 -25.75
C ARG A 26 17.65 22.37 -25.91
N ALA A 27 17.24 22.19 -27.16
CA ALA A 27 16.00 21.52 -27.52
C ALA A 27 16.01 20.07 -27.03
N CYS A 28 14.96 19.69 -26.31
CA CYS A 28 14.70 18.31 -25.91
C CYS A 28 14.40 17.47 -27.16
N PRO A 29 14.96 16.26 -27.33
CA PRO A 29 14.61 15.40 -28.45
C PRO A 29 13.14 14.99 -28.33
N ARG A 30 12.31 15.47 -29.28
CA ARG A 30 10.92 15.04 -29.45
C ARG A 30 10.90 13.53 -29.61
N ARG A 31 10.21 12.82 -28.71
CA ARG A 31 9.91 11.40 -28.88
C ARG A 31 8.97 11.26 -30.08
N HIS A 32 9.41 10.52 -31.10
CA HIS A 32 8.55 10.12 -32.21
C HIS A 32 7.59 9.03 -31.71
N TYR A 33 6.31 9.35 -31.62
CA TYR A 33 5.26 8.34 -31.46
C TYR A 33 4.99 7.69 -32.82
N ALA A 34 4.56 6.42 -32.82
CA ALA A 34 4.16 5.70 -34.02
C ALA A 34 3.08 6.50 -34.78
N GLN A 35 3.33 6.84 -36.03
CA GLN A 35 2.34 7.43 -36.92
C GLN A 35 1.58 6.32 -37.62
N VAL A 36 0.25 6.39 -37.57
CA VAL A 36 -0.66 5.51 -38.28
C VAL A 36 -0.59 5.86 -39.77
N GLY A 37 -0.25 4.88 -40.61
CA GLY A 37 -0.15 5.07 -42.07
C GLY A 37 -1.52 5.34 -42.71
N SER A 38 -1.51 5.94 -43.91
CA SER A 38 -2.71 6.35 -44.66
C SER A 38 -3.62 5.21 -45.11
N THR A 39 -3.32 3.96 -44.75
CA THR A 39 -4.08 2.75 -45.10
C THR A 39 -4.86 2.17 -43.92
N THR A 40 -4.80 2.79 -42.73
CA THR A 40 -5.59 2.33 -41.58
C THR A 40 -7.01 2.87 -41.69
N PHE A 41 -7.93 2.00 -42.09
CA PHE A 41 -9.36 2.27 -42.08
C PHE A 41 -9.84 2.40 -40.62
N LEU A 42 -10.07 3.63 -40.17
CA LEU A 42 -10.83 3.92 -38.96
C LEU A 42 -12.31 3.86 -39.35
N GLY A 43 -12.95 2.70 -39.18
CA GLY A 43 -14.39 2.58 -39.33
C GLY A 43 -15.12 3.55 -38.38
N GLU A 44 -16.32 3.98 -38.76
CA GLU A 44 -17.13 4.79 -37.86
C GLU A 44 -17.38 4.03 -36.55
N PRO A 45 -17.11 4.66 -35.39
CA PRO A 45 -17.44 4.04 -34.11
C PRO A 45 -18.95 3.75 -34.06
N PRO A 46 -19.37 2.59 -33.55
CA PRO A 46 -20.78 2.26 -33.45
C PRO A 46 -21.50 3.31 -32.62
N SER A 47 -22.71 3.68 -33.05
CA SER A 47 -23.55 4.58 -32.29
C SER A 47 -23.83 3.99 -30.91
N PRO A 48 -23.75 4.78 -29.82
CA PRO A 48 -24.09 4.29 -28.49
C PRO A 48 -25.52 3.75 -28.47
N PRO A 49 -25.80 2.66 -27.72
CA PRO A 49 -27.14 2.10 -27.63
C PRO A 49 -28.11 3.15 -27.07
N SER A 50 -29.28 3.25 -27.69
CA SER A 50 -30.36 4.12 -27.23
C SER A 50 -30.77 3.74 -25.80
N PRO A 51 -30.98 4.71 -24.90
CA PRO A 51 -31.45 4.42 -23.55
C PRO A 51 -32.83 3.72 -23.60
N PRO A 52 -33.10 2.77 -22.69
CA PRO A 52 -34.38 2.10 -22.64
C PRO A 52 -35.50 3.10 -22.38
N PRO A 53 -36.69 2.89 -22.99
CA PRO A 53 -37.84 3.76 -22.74
C PRO A 53 -38.25 3.70 -21.26
N PRO A 54 -38.71 4.82 -20.68
CA PRO A 54 -39.16 4.85 -19.30
C PRO A 54 -40.34 3.89 -19.10
N SER A 55 -40.23 3.04 -18.08
CA SER A 55 -41.27 2.10 -17.69
C SER A 55 -42.58 2.82 -17.38
N PRO A 56 -43.75 2.28 -17.79
CA PRO A 56 -45.04 2.89 -17.54
C PRO A 56 -45.33 2.96 -16.04
N SER A 57 -45.52 4.18 -15.55
CA SER A 57 -45.96 4.49 -14.19
C SER A 57 -47.33 3.87 -13.93
N LYS A 58 -47.39 2.86 -13.05
CA LYS A 58 -48.64 2.38 -12.49
C LYS A 58 -49.17 3.40 -11.48
N ASN A 59 -50.17 4.16 -11.93
CA ASN A 59 -51.10 4.86 -11.07
C ASN A 59 -51.96 3.86 -10.30
N THR A 60 -51.81 3.85 -8.97
CA THR A 60 -52.90 3.47 -8.07
C THR A 60 -52.88 4.47 -6.91
N GLY A 61 -53.82 5.40 -6.96
CA GLY A 61 -54.11 6.29 -5.85
C GLY A 61 -54.96 5.57 -4.80
N THR A 62 -54.68 5.85 -3.53
CA THR A 62 -55.70 6.02 -2.50
C THR A 62 -55.15 6.93 -1.41
N SER A 63 -55.80 8.08 -1.30
CA SER A 63 -55.83 9.06 -0.22
C SER A 63 -55.64 8.48 1.19
N THR A 64 -54.73 9.07 1.96
CA THR A 64 -55.01 9.64 3.30
C THR A 64 -53.89 10.62 3.67
N ASN A 65 -54.27 11.88 3.96
CA ASN A 65 -53.35 12.93 4.43
C ASN A 65 -52.90 12.66 5.88
N PRO A 66 -51.61 12.85 6.23
CA PRO A 66 -51.22 13.17 7.60
C PRO A 66 -50.92 14.67 7.76
N PRO A 67 -51.03 15.21 8.99
CA PRO A 67 -50.97 16.65 9.24
C PRO A 67 -49.55 17.20 9.13
N THR A 68 -49.49 18.41 8.58
CA THR A 68 -48.40 19.38 8.70
C THR A 68 -47.84 19.43 10.12
N SER A 69 -46.65 18.87 10.30
CA SER A 69 -45.82 19.05 11.48
C SER A 69 -44.49 19.69 11.05
N ALA A 70 -44.07 20.67 11.84
CA ALA A 70 -43.08 21.67 11.55
C ALA A 70 -41.73 21.12 11.05
N SER A 71 -41.15 21.81 10.07
CA SER A 71 -39.80 21.62 9.57
C SER A 71 -38.78 21.98 10.67
N GLY A 72 -38.49 21.02 11.55
CA GLY A 72 -37.25 21.00 12.29
C GLY A 72 -36.12 20.68 11.32
N SER A 73 -35.25 21.65 11.07
CA SER A 73 -33.94 21.46 10.41
C SER A 73 -33.16 20.35 11.12
N ARG A 74 -33.34 19.11 10.69
CA ARG A 74 -32.53 17.97 11.14
C ARG A 74 -31.17 18.13 10.48
N ALA A 75 -30.21 18.68 11.22
CA ALA A 75 -28.81 18.73 10.82
C ALA A 75 -28.41 17.36 10.26
N PRO A 76 -27.64 17.32 9.15
CA PRO A 76 -27.23 16.05 8.55
C PRO A 76 -26.55 15.21 9.62
N GLN A 77 -27.19 14.09 9.99
CA GLN A 77 -26.64 13.16 10.96
C GLN A 77 -25.44 12.50 10.31
N HIS A 78 -24.25 12.85 10.79
CA HIS A 78 -23.02 12.19 10.37
C HIS A 78 -23.15 10.68 10.63
N PRO A 79 -22.71 9.82 9.69
CA PRO A 79 -22.74 8.38 9.91
C PRO A 79 -21.94 8.03 11.18
N PRO A 80 -22.40 7.03 11.94
CA PRO A 80 -21.69 6.61 13.15
C PRO A 80 -20.26 6.18 12.80
N ILE A 81 -19.29 6.69 13.58
CA ILE A 81 -17.87 6.36 13.42
C ILE A 81 -17.68 4.87 13.70
N LYS A 82 -16.99 4.15 12.81
CA LYS A 82 -16.66 2.74 13.04
C LYS A 82 -15.72 2.62 14.26
N PRO A 83 -15.83 1.54 15.08
CA PRO A 83 -14.93 1.35 16.23
C PRO A 83 -13.44 1.39 15.88
N PHE A 84 -13.06 0.78 14.75
CA PHE A 84 -11.69 0.82 14.23
C PHE A 84 -11.22 2.25 13.97
N ASP A 85 -12.02 3.03 13.24
CA ASP A 85 -11.71 4.43 12.91
C ASP A 85 -11.54 5.27 14.19
N ALA A 86 -12.39 5.05 15.20
CA ALA A 86 -12.28 5.74 16.48
C ALA A 86 -10.93 5.49 17.17
N HIS A 87 -10.42 4.25 17.14
CA HIS A 87 -9.10 3.90 17.70
C HIS A 87 -7.97 4.58 16.93
N VAL A 88 -8.00 4.53 15.60
CA VAL A 88 -7.00 5.18 14.74
C VAL A 88 -6.98 6.69 14.95
N LEU A 89 -8.15 7.32 15.00
CA LEU A 89 -8.27 8.77 15.23
C LEU A 89 -7.78 9.18 16.63
N ALA A 90 -8.01 8.36 17.64
CA ALA A 90 -7.47 8.59 18.98
C ALA A 90 -5.93 8.59 18.99
N GLU A 91 -5.30 7.60 18.33
CA GLU A 91 -3.84 7.55 18.23
C GLU A 91 -3.29 8.70 17.37
N LEU A 92 -3.96 9.08 16.28
CA LEU A 92 -3.56 10.23 15.47
C LEU A 92 -3.49 11.52 16.30
N ARG A 93 -4.53 11.78 17.12
CA ARG A 93 -4.56 12.95 18.01
C ARG A 93 -3.46 12.88 19.06
N LYS A 94 -3.26 11.72 19.68
CA LYS A 94 -2.20 11.50 20.67
C LYS A 94 -0.80 11.74 20.08
N ALA A 95 -0.53 11.19 18.90
CA ALA A 95 0.74 11.36 18.20
C ALA A 95 0.99 12.82 17.81
N THR A 96 -0.06 13.53 17.36
CA THR A 96 0.02 14.95 17.01
C THR A 96 0.30 15.81 18.25
N SER A 97 -0.41 15.58 19.36
CA SER A 97 -0.20 16.31 20.62
C SER A 97 1.20 16.06 21.19
N ALA A 98 1.70 14.83 21.13
CA ALA A 98 3.04 14.49 21.61
C ALA A 98 4.16 15.19 20.81
N SER A 99 3.92 15.52 19.54
CA SER A 99 4.87 16.27 18.72
C SER A 99 4.98 17.75 19.11
N THR A 100 4.03 18.28 19.88
CA THR A 100 4.02 19.69 20.32
C THR A 100 4.59 19.90 21.73
N SER A 101 4.68 18.84 22.53
CA SER A 101 5.38 18.87 23.81
C SER A 101 6.86 18.55 23.61
N ALA A 102 7.74 18.99 24.50
CA ALA A 102 9.19 18.73 24.47
C ALA A 102 9.58 17.24 24.67
N SER A 103 8.68 16.31 24.33
CA SER A 103 8.89 14.88 24.37
C SER A 103 9.83 14.46 23.23
N PRO A 104 10.77 13.55 23.48
CA PRO A 104 11.75 13.09 22.48
C PRO A 104 11.15 12.20 21.35
N ARG A 105 9.82 12.15 21.19
CA ARG A 105 9.18 11.31 20.17
C ARG A 105 9.31 11.99 18.79
N PRO A 106 9.74 11.28 17.74
CA PRO A 106 9.90 11.91 16.43
C PRO A 106 8.52 12.26 15.83
N PRO A 107 8.37 13.44 15.20
CA PRO A 107 7.10 13.94 14.68
C PRO A 107 6.47 12.98 13.68
N LEU A 108 5.14 12.95 13.59
CA LEU A 108 4.43 12.12 12.62
C LEU A 108 4.65 12.68 11.20
N THR A 109 4.96 11.82 10.23
CA THR A 109 5.06 12.22 8.82
C THR A 109 3.66 12.49 8.26
N PRO A 110 3.36 13.72 7.78
CA PRO A 110 2.05 14.03 7.20
C PRO A 110 1.76 13.21 5.94
N LEU A 111 0.49 12.93 5.66
CA LEU A 111 0.11 12.19 4.44
C LEU A 111 0.49 12.94 3.16
N THR A 112 0.48 14.28 3.17
CA THR A 112 0.92 15.09 2.02
C THR A 112 2.37 14.78 1.65
N GLU A 113 3.25 14.65 2.64
CA GLU A 113 4.65 14.28 2.42
C GLU A 113 4.78 12.84 1.92
N LEU A 114 4.05 11.89 2.50
CA LEU A 114 4.05 10.50 2.03
C LEU A 114 3.53 10.37 0.59
N VAL A 115 2.50 11.14 0.23
CA VAL A 115 1.97 11.23 -1.14
C VAL A 115 3.02 11.81 -2.10
N GLU A 116 3.74 12.86 -1.69
CA GLU A 116 4.86 13.37 -2.50
C GLU A 116 5.95 12.33 -2.71
N GLN A 117 6.33 11.61 -1.66
CA GLN A 117 7.33 10.55 -1.74
C GLN A 117 6.85 9.41 -2.64
N TYR A 118 5.59 8.99 -2.53
CA TYR A 118 4.96 8.00 -3.41
C TYR A 118 5.09 8.39 -4.89
N MET A 119 4.75 9.64 -5.23
CA MET A 119 4.87 10.13 -6.62
C MET A 119 6.32 10.25 -7.08
N LYS A 120 7.22 10.74 -6.22
CA LYS A 120 8.65 10.95 -6.54
C LYS A 120 9.43 9.63 -6.63
N ARG A 121 9.00 8.58 -5.93
CA ARG A 121 9.70 7.29 -5.82
C ARG A 121 9.01 6.18 -6.61
N ALA A 122 8.15 6.54 -7.57
CA ALA A 122 7.60 5.62 -8.54
C ALA A 122 8.73 4.95 -9.35
N GLY A 123 8.83 3.62 -9.26
CA GLY A 123 9.90 2.83 -9.88
C GLY A 123 11.28 3.01 -9.21
N HIS A 124 11.35 3.60 -8.02
CA HIS A 124 12.61 3.73 -7.29
C HIS A 124 13.09 2.36 -6.80
N VAL A 125 14.34 2.03 -7.09
CA VAL A 125 14.96 0.76 -6.67
C VAL A 125 15.83 1.01 -5.45
N LEU A 126 15.58 0.31 -4.35
CA LEU A 126 16.40 0.40 -3.15
C LEU A 126 17.83 -0.11 -3.45
N PRO A 127 18.87 0.52 -2.90
CA PRO A 127 20.25 0.12 -3.16
C PRO A 127 20.62 -1.23 -2.53
N SER A 128 19.85 -1.70 -1.56
CA SER A 128 20.04 -3.01 -0.94
C SER A 128 19.36 -4.11 -1.75
N ALA A 129 19.93 -5.31 -1.65
CA ALA A 129 19.33 -6.51 -2.23
C ALA A 129 18.44 -7.20 -1.21
N LEU A 130 17.23 -7.55 -1.62
CA LEU A 130 16.35 -8.39 -0.82
C LEU A 130 16.92 -9.82 -0.79
N PRO A 131 17.03 -10.46 0.39
CA PRO A 131 17.45 -11.84 0.50
C PRO A 131 16.50 -12.76 -0.26
N TYR A 132 17.09 -13.66 -1.04
CA TYR A 132 16.36 -14.72 -1.71
C TYR A 132 16.14 -15.88 -0.74
N GLU A 133 14.88 -16.15 -0.38
CA GLU A 133 14.50 -17.17 0.61
C GLU A 133 13.40 -18.11 0.06
N SER A 134 13.70 -18.94 -0.94
CA SER A 134 12.71 -19.91 -1.48
C SER A 134 12.48 -21.14 -0.61
N ARG A 135 13.49 -21.56 0.15
CA ARG A 135 13.43 -22.65 1.13
C ARG A 135 13.94 -22.14 2.49
N PRO A 136 13.21 -21.22 3.14
CA PRO A 136 13.61 -20.64 4.41
C PRO A 136 13.74 -21.71 5.50
N GLY A 137 14.68 -21.51 6.42
CA GLY A 137 14.85 -22.37 7.59
C GLY A 137 13.60 -22.42 8.48
N PRO A 138 13.45 -23.44 9.34
CA PRO A 138 12.28 -23.61 10.21
C PRO A 138 11.91 -22.37 11.04
N GLU A 139 12.90 -21.60 11.48
CA GLU A 139 12.74 -20.36 12.25
C GLU A 139 12.20 -19.18 11.43
N ARG A 140 12.49 -19.15 10.13
CA ARG A 140 12.09 -18.09 9.19
C ARG A 140 10.76 -18.39 8.51
N ARG A 141 10.53 -19.65 8.14
CA ARG A 141 9.37 -20.04 7.34
C ARG A 141 8.05 -19.84 8.09
N ALA A 142 7.01 -19.43 7.37
CA ALA A 142 5.66 -19.47 7.89
C ALA A 142 5.27 -20.95 8.09
N GLN A 143 4.87 -21.31 9.30
CA GLN A 143 4.39 -22.65 9.63
C GLN A 143 2.90 -22.56 9.94
N PHE A 144 2.12 -23.42 9.31
CA PHE A 144 0.68 -23.51 9.49
C PHE A 144 0.36 -24.79 10.26
N SER A 145 -0.23 -24.65 11.44
CA SER A 145 -0.81 -25.78 12.15
C SER A 145 -2.32 -25.76 11.99
N ASP A 146 -2.84 -26.76 11.28
CA ASP A 146 -4.26 -27.07 11.35
C ASP A 146 -4.47 -27.78 12.69
N VAL A 147 -4.91 -27.03 13.72
CA VAL A 147 -5.27 -27.63 15.00
C VAL A 147 -6.45 -28.58 14.69
N GLY A 148 -6.21 -29.89 14.78
CA GLY A 148 -7.07 -30.97 14.24
C GLY A 148 -8.46 -31.14 14.86
N VAL A 149 -9.08 -30.06 15.31
CA VAL A 149 -10.49 -29.99 15.68
C VAL A 149 -11.18 -29.25 14.54
N GLU A 150 -12.14 -29.91 13.88
CA GLU A 150 -13.02 -29.26 12.90
C GLU A 150 -13.55 -27.94 13.50
N GLY A 151 -13.26 -26.81 12.83
CA GLY A 151 -13.66 -25.46 13.28
C GLY A 151 -12.57 -24.64 14.00
N SER A 152 -11.38 -25.19 14.29
CA SER A 152 -10.28 -24.40 14.88
C SER A 152 -9.56 -23.54 13.84
N ALA A 153 -9.22 -22.30 14.20
CA ALA A 153 -8.48 -21.40 13.33
C ALA A 153 -7.05 -21.90 13.09
N ALA A 154 -6.63 -21.91 11.83
CA ALA A 154 -5.24 -22.18 11.48
C ALA A 154 -4.35 -21.13 12.15
N VAL A 155 -3.47 -21.58 13.05
CA VAL A 155 -2.49 -20.71 13.71
C VAL A 155 -1.25 -20.67 12.82
N CYS A 156 -0.74 -19.47 12.56
CA CYS A 156 0.48 -19.30 11.79
C CYS A 156 1.59 -18.68 12.63
N SER A 157 2.79 -19.27 12.58
CA SER A 157 3.99 -18.67 13.18
C SER A 157 4.35 -17.31 12.58
N ALA A 158 3.76 -16.96 11.42
CA ALA A 158 3.95 -15.71 10.71
C ALA A 158 3.16 -14.51 11.27
N ASP A 159 2.26 -14.72 12.23
CA ASP A 159 1.34 -13.67 12.68
C ASP A 159 2.03 -12.41 13.22
N GLY A 160 3.22 -12.55 13.80
CA GLY A 160 4.05 -11.43 14.27
C GLY A 160 4.68 -10.58 13.16
N ALA A 161 4.55 -10.99 11.89
CA ALA A 161 5.07 -10.27 10.73
C ALA A 161 4.01 -9.45 9.99
N LEU A 162 2.74 -9.66 10.33
CA LEU A 162 1.60 -9.10 9.65
C LEU A 162 1.21 -7.78 10.33
N VAL A 163 0.81 -6.81 9.51
CA VAL A 163 0.41 -5.48 9.96
C VAL A 163 -0.84 -5.02 9.23
N THR A 164 -1.62 -4.15 9.87
CA THR A 164 -2.60 -3.32 9.15
C THR A 164 -1.97 -1.96 8.86
N ILE A 165 -1.89 -1.59 7.60
CA ILE A 165 -1.45 -0.26 7.18
C ILE A 165 -2.68 0.64 7.15
N VAL A 166 -2.58 1.78 7.83
CA VAL A 166 -3.68 2.74 7.92
C VAL A 166 -3.20 4.11 7.51
N HIS A 167 -3.87 4.69 6.53
CA HIS A 167 -3.76 6.09 6.18
C HIS A 167 -4.97 6.83 6.76
N VAL A 168 -4.71 7.93 7.46
CA VAL A 168 -5.77 8.69 8.13
C VAL A 168 -5.60 10.19 7.96
N VAL A 169 -6.71 10.87 7.69
CA VAL A 169 -6.83 12.33 7.74
C VAL A 169 -8.09 12.72 8.51
N GLN A 170 -7.97 13.77 9.32
CA GLN A 170 -9.07 14.33 10.10
C GLN A 170 -9.02 15.86 10.06
N ASP A 171 -10.15 16.47 9.75
CA ASP A 171 -10.34 17.91 9.93
C ASP A 171 -10.15 18.27 11.42
N ARG A 172 -9.51 19.42 11.67
CA ARG A 172 -9.27 19.95 13.01
C ARG A 172 -10.55 20.18 13.82
N THR A 173 -11.69 20.41 13.16
CA THR A 173 -12.99 20.48 13.86
C THR A 173 -13.46 19.13 14.40
N GLY A 174 -12.83 18.03 13.98
CA GLY A 174 -13.22 16.66 14.30
C GLY A 174 -14.47 16.17 13.58
N ARG A 175 -15.10 17.01 12.74
CA ARG A 175 -16.38 16.70 12.06
C ARG A 175 -16.20 15.83 10.82
N GLY A 176 -15.06 15.94 10.13
CA GLY A 176 -14.72 15.15 8.95
C GLY A 176 -13.48 14.29 9.18
N HIS A 177 -13.51 13.05 8.72
CA HIS A 177 -12.34 12.18 8.68
C HIS A 177 -12.43 11.18 7.53
N LYS A 178 -11.28 10.66 7.13
CA LYS A 178 -11.13 9.53 6.21
C LYS A 178 -10.09 8.58 6.78
N VAL A 179 -10.45 7.30 6.85
CA VAL A 179 -9.56 6.19 7.16
C VAL A 179 -9.58 5.25 5.96
N ALA A 180 -8.41 4.97 5.39
CA ALA A 180 -8.21 3.95 4.38
C ALA A 180 -7.17 2.96 4.91
N TYR A 181 -7.43 1.67 4.80
CA TYR A 181 -6.55 0.66 5.37
C TYR A 181 -6.40 -0.57 4.47
N SER A 182 -5.26 -1.21 4.60
CA SER A 182 -4.88 -2.44 3.91
C SER A 182 -4.12 -3.36 4.86
N SER A 183 -3.96 -4.62 4.46
CA SER A 183 -3.00 -5.52 5.07
C SER A 183 -1.58 -5.21 4.57
N GLY A 184 -0.58 -5.68 5.32
CA GLY A 184 0.82 -5.61 4.93
C GLY A 184 1.65 -6.60 5.72
N PHE A 185 2.92 -6.71 5.36
CA PHE A 185 3.87 -7.56 6.08
C PHE A 185 5.28 -7.00 6.03
N ALA A 186 6.08 -7.30 7.04
CA ALA A 186 7.47 -6.86 7.09
C ALA A 186 8.38 -7.80 6.27
N VAL A 187 9.39 -7.23 5.61
CA VAL A 187 10.42 -7.96 4.86
C VAL A 187 11.81 -7.63 5.39
N HIS A 188 12.74 -8.57 5.26
CA HIS A 188 14.13 -8.33 5.67
C HIS A 188 14.86 -7.53 4.59
N ALA A 189 14.87 -6.21 4.70
CA ALA A 189 15.63 -5.34 3.81
C ALA A 189 16.98 -4.97 4.45
N PRO A 190 18.11 -5.52 3.97
CA PRO A 190 19.43 -5.16 4.48
C PRO A 190 19.67 -3.65 4.35
N GLY A 191 20.32 -3.07 5.36
CA GLY A 191 20.60 -1.62 5.38
C GLY A 191 19.39 -0.74 5.72
N ALA A 192 18.26 -1.32 6.12
CA ALA A 192 17.19 -0.56 6.77
C ALA A 192 17.75 0.17 8.02
N PRO A 193 17.33 1.42 8.28
CA PRO A 193 17.75 2.14 9.48
C PRO A 193 17.45 1.35 10.75
N ALA A 194 18.35 1.44 11.75
CA ALA A 194 18.09 0.84 13.05
C ALA A 194 16.82 1.46 13.66
N GLY A 195 15.96 0.63 14.25
CA GLY A 195 14.66 1.08 14.78
C GLY A 195 13.57 1.27 13.73
N GLU A 196 13.78 0.82 12.48
CA GLU A 196 12.77 0.84 11.42
C GLU A 196 12.53 -0.54 10.81
N ALA A 197 11.27 -0.82 10.47
CA ALA A 197 10.87 -1.98 9.69
C ALA A 197 10.53 -1.56 8.25
N VAL A 198 10.89 -2.40 7.29
CA VAL A 198 10.47 -2.27 5.89
C VAL A 198 9.25 -3.13 5.64
N LEU A 199 8.16 -2.50 5.19
CA LEU A 199 6.85 -3.12 5.04
C LEU A 199 6.45 -3.14 3.56
N VAL A 200 5.84 -4.24 3.13
CA VAL A 200 5.18 -4.39 1.83
C VAL A 200 3.68 -4.27 2.03
N THR A 201 3.00 -3.50 1.18
CA THR A 201 1.53 -3.40 1.11
C THR A 201 1.09 -3.00 -0.30
N CYS A 202 -0.22 -2.87 -0.53
CA CYS A 202 -0.77 -2.37 -1.78
C CYS A 202 -0.72 -0.84 -1.88
N ALA A 203 -0.69 -0.28 -3.09
CA ALA A 203 -0.61 1.17 -3.30
C ALA A 203 -1.97 1.86 -3.34
N HIS A 204 -3.04 1.17 -3.76
CA HIS A 204 -4.33 1.80 -4.02
C HIS A 204 -5.00 2.39 -2.78
N THR A 205 -4.68 1.96 -1.57
CA THR A 205 -5.22 2.57 -0.34
C THR A 205 -4.60 3.95 -0.06
N LEU A 206 -3.33 4.13 -0.41
CA LEU A 206 -2.69 5.46 -0.41
C LEU A 206 -3.22 6.32 -1.57
N GLU A 207 -3.47 5.73 -2.73
CA GLU A 207 -4.09 6.42 -3.87
C GLU A 207 -5.52 6.88 -3.53
N GLU A 208 -6.30 6.03 -2.84
CA GLU A 208 -7.65 6.36 -2.39
C GLU A 208 -7.65 7.58 -1.47
N ILE A 209 -6.81 7.59 -0.43
CA ILE A 209 -6.78 8.72 0.51
C ILE A 209 -6.18 9.99 -0.12
N ARG A 210 -5.25 9.83 -1.07
CA ARG A 210 -4.70 10.95 -1.85
C ARG A 210 -5.79 11.72 -2.59
N HIS A 211 -6.84 11.04 -3.05
CA HIS A 211 -7.95 11.66 -3.76
C HIS A 211 -9.05 12.17 -2.83
N ASP A 212 -8.95 11.95 -1.51
CA ASP A 212 -9.95 12.42 -0.56
C ASP A 212 -9.99 13.96 -0.49
N PRO A 213 -11.19 14.58 -0.52
CA PRO A 213 -11.34 16.03 -0.44
C PRO A 213 -10.67 16.66 0.79
N LEU A 214 -10.60 15.98 1.94
CA LEU A 214 -9.97 16.52 3.15
C LEU A 214 -8.47 16.74 2.96
N LEU A 215 -7.80 15.83 2.24
CA LEU A 215 -6.38 15.93 1.95
C LEU A 215 -6.12 16.89 0.79
N ARG A 216 -6.99 16.90 -0.23
CA ARG A 216 -6.90 17.80 -1.39
C ARG A 216 -7.23 19.25 -1.04
N ALA A 217 -8.13 19.50 -0.10
CA ALA A 217 -8.46 20.84 0.38
C ALA A 217 -7.24 21.53 0.98
N GLY A 218 -6.29 20.79 1.56
CA GLY A 218 -5.04 21.32 2.09
C GLY A 218 -3.99 21.72 1.04
N LEU A 219 -4.23 21.46 -0.25
CA LEU A 219 -3.43 22.04 -1.33
C LEU A 219 -3.72 23.55 -1.40
N PRO A 220 -2.74 24.39 -1.77
CA PRO A 220 -2.88 25.85 -1.72
C PRO A 220 -3.97 26.35 -2.68
N SER A 221 -5.21 26.32 -2.20
CA SER A 221 -6.35 27.06 -2.70
C SER A 221 -6.51 28.28 -1.81
N PRO A 222 -6.78 29.47 -2.36
CA PRO A 222 -6.95 30.70 -1.56
C PRO A 222 -8.07 30.61 -0.49
N ALA A 223 -8.88 29.54 -0.51
CA ALA A 223 -9.96 29.28 0.44
C ALA A 223 -9.59 28.39 1.64
N VAL A 224 -8.45 27.69 1.64
CA VAL A 224 -8.10 26.72 2.71
C VAL A 224 -6.75 27.08 3.32
N ARG A 225 -6.71 27.22 4.65
CA ARG A 225 -5.48 27.62 5.33
C ARG A 225 -4.63 26.35 5.59
N PRO A 226 -3.31 26.41 5.38
CA PRO A 226 -2.42 25.36 5.85
C PRO A 226 -2.64 25.12 7.36
N GLY A 227 -2.89 23.86 7.76
CA GLY A 227 -3.10 23.50 9.17
C GLY A 227 -4.56 23.26 9.61
N ASP A 228 -5.50 23.17 8.65
CA ASP A 228 -6.91 22.87 8.93
C ASP A 228 -7.21 21.38 9.16
N HIS A 229 -6.24 20.49 8.94
CA HIS A 229 -6.39 19.04 9.19
C HIS A 229 -5.12 18.44 9.80
N VAL A 230 -5.28 17.30 10.46
CA VAL A 230 -4.21 16.42 10.93
C VAL A 230 -4.23 15.14 10.11
N SER A 231 -3.06 14.65 9.73
CA SER A 231 -2.94 13.43 8.94
C SER A 231 -1.71 12.62 9.31
N GLY A 232 -1.74 11.34 8.98
CA GLY A 232 -0.58 10.48 9.10
C GLY A 232 -0.85 9.05 8.63
N CYS A 233 0.17 8.22 8.78
CA CYS A 233 0.12 6.82 8.40
C CYS A 233 0.72 5.95 9.52
N PHE A 234 0.08 4.83 9.81
CA PHE A 234 0.50 3.89 10.84
C PHE A 234 0.54 2.47 10.27
N ALA A 235 1.51 1.67 10.72
CA ALA A 235 1.44 0.23 10.68
C ALA A 235 1.01 -0.27 12.08
N ILE A 236 -0.06 -1.05 12.14
CA ILE A 236 -0.64 -1.54 13.39
C ILE A 236 -0.34 -3.03 13.51
N SER A 237 0.29 -3.42 14.62
CA SER A 237 0.67 -4.80 14.93
C SER A 237 0.21 -5.21 16.33
N GLY A 238 0.49 -6.45 16.72
CA GLY A 238 0.21 -6.94 18.08
C GLY A 238 -1.18 -7.53 18.27
N PRO A 239 -1.51 -7.94 19.50
CA PRO A 239 -2.78 -8.60 19.82
C PRO A 239 -3.96 -7.62 19.75
N PRO A 240 -5.20 -8.12 19.54
CA PRO A 240 -6.41 -7.30 19.46
C PRO A 240 -6.63 -6.36 20.65
N THR A 241 -6.20 -6.80 21.84
CA THR A 241 -6.38 -6.10 23.12
C THR A 241 -5.32 -5.05 23.39
N ALA A 242 -4.17 -5.11 22.72
CA ALA A 242 -3.06 -4.17 22.90
C ALA A 242 -2.37 -3.91 21.55
N PRO A 243 -3.05 -3.25 20.60
CA PRO A 243 -2.46 -2.91 19.31
C PRO A 243 -1.30 -1.92 19.48
N VAL A 244 -0.20 -2.18 18.79
CA VAL A 244 0.98 -1.32 18.75
C VAL A 244 0.96 -0.54 17.44
N PHE A 245 1.06 0.79 17.54
CA PHE A 245 1.07 1.70 16.39
C PHE A 245 2.50 2.13 16.08
N HIS A 246 2.96 1.75 14.89
CA HIS A 246 4.26 2.10 14.33
C HIS A 246 4.07 3.25 13.33
N PRO A 247 4.48 4.49 13.63
CA PRO A 247 4.40 5.60 12.68
C PRO A 247 5.17 5.28 11.41
N VAL A 248 4.52 5.40 10.25
CA VAL A 248 5.18 5.29 8.94
C VAL A 248 5.96 6.58 8.69
N ARG A 249 7.25 6.41 8.39
CA ARG A 249 8.22 7.50 8.22
C ARG A 249 8.37 7.92 6.78
N ALA A 250 8.38 6.95 5.87
CA ALA A 250 8.61 7.21 4.46
C ALA A 250 8.03 6.13 3.54
N VAL A 251 7.71 6.51 2.30
CA VAL A 251 7.53 5.59 1.17
C VAL A 251 8.89 5.33 0.56
N LEU A 252 9.45 4.14 0.75
CA LEU A 252 10.78 3.79 0.23
C LEU A 252 10.77 3.56 -1.29
N SER A 253 9.73 2.91 -1.80
CA SER A 253 9.52 2.67 -3.22
C SER A 253 8.04 2.52 -3.52
N ALA A 254 7.64 2.85 -4.74
CA ALA A 254 6.29 2.66 -5.23
C ALA A 254 6.30 2.00 -6.61
N MET A 255 5.53 0.93 -6.77
CA MET A 255 5.38 0.24 -8.05
C MET A 255 3.91 0.30 -8.50
N HIS A 256 3.56 1.36 -9.22
CA HIS A 256 2.16 1.59 -9.62
C HIS A 256 1.60 0.46 -10.50
N ARG A 257 2.43 -0.12 -11.39
CA ARG A 257 2.00 -1.21 -12.28
C ARG A 257 1.67 -2.51 -11.55
N GLY A 258 2.29 -2.73 -10.39
CA GLY A 258 2.06 -3.89 -9.54
C GLY A 258 1.17 -3.58 -8.35
N ASP A 259 0.72 -2.33 -8.23
CA ASP A 259 -0.02 -1.82 -7.08
C ASP A 259 0.68 -2.12 -5.74
N LEU A 260 2.00 -1.91 -5.67
CA LEU A 260 2.82 -2.18 -4.48
C LEU A 260 3.47 -0.91 -3.91
N LEU A 261 3.63 -0.92 -2.58
CA LEU A 261 4.41 0.07 -1.82
C LEU A 261 5.41 -0.63 -0.91
N LEU A 262 6.61 -0.04 -0.82
CA LEU A 262 7.52 -0.25 0.29
C LEU A 262 7.46 0.93 1.25
N LEU A 263 7.18 0.66 2.52
CA LEU A 263 7.10 1.68 3.57
C LEU A 263 8.21 1.44 4.60
N SER A 264 8.75 2.51 5.16
CA SER A 264 9.50 2.46 6.42
C SER A 264 8.56 2.83 7.57
N ALA A 265 8.58 2.04 8.64
CA ALA A 265 7.84 2.33 9.87
C ALA A 265 8.74 2.21 11.11
N SER A 266 8.57 3.13 12.06
CA SER A 266 9.36 3.15 13.30
C SER A 266 8.92 2.02 14.25
N THR A 267 9.87 1.17 14.65
CA THR A 267 9.68 0.07 15.59
C THR A 267 10.04 0.45 17.03
N ASP A 268 10.58 1.64 17.25
CA ASP A 268 10.91 2.16 18.58
C ASP A 268 9.62 2.39 19.39
N SER A 269 9.21 1.36 20.13
CA SER A 269 8.10 1.47 21.06
C SER A 269 8.60 1.98 22.42
N PRO A 270 8.05 3.08 22.95
CA PRO A 270 8.43 3.60 24.27
C PRO A 270 7.89 2.77 25.45
N SER A 271 7.18 1.66 25.23
CA SER A 271 6.38 0.98 26.28
C SER A 271 6.94 -0.33 26.85
N SER A 272 8.17 -0.75 26.54
CA SER A 272 8.75 -1.97 27.14
C SER A 272 10.23 -1.84 27.47
N PRO A 273 10.59 -1.49 28.74
CA PRO A 273 11.98 -1.40 29.16
C PRO A 273 12.61 -2.73 29.64
N SER A 274 12.09 -3.92 29.32
CA SER A 274 12.61 -5.14 29.98
C SER A 274 12.39 -6.52 29.33
N SER A 275 12.21 -6.67 28.00
CA SER A 275 12.21 -8.01 27.39
C SER A 275 13.42 -8.20 26.45
N ALA A 276 14.22 -9.23 26.71
CA ALA A 276 15.41 -9.63 25.96
C ALA A 276 15.09 -10.23 24.57
N GLN A 277 14.00 -9.78 23.93
CA GLN A 277 13.61 -10.17 22.58
C GLN A 277 13.92 -8.98 21.65
N PRO A 278 14.45 -9.21 20.43
CA PRO A 278 14.73 -8.13 19.50
C PRO A 278 13.42 -7.36 19.23
N SER A 279 13.40 -6.09 19.64
CA SER A 279 12.28 -5.17 19.50
C SER A 279 12.10 -4.80 18.02
N GLY A 280 11.38 -5.64 17.28
CA GLY A 280 11.13 -5.43 15.85
C GLY A 280 10.02 -6.34 15.33
N LEU A 281 9.36 -5.92 14.25
CA LEU A 281 8.39 -6.76 13.55
C LEU A 281 9.13 -7.98 12.96
N ARG A 282 8.58 -9.18 13.15
CA ARG A 282 9.08 -10.37 12.47
C ARG A 282 8.98 -10.12 10.96
N THR A 283 9.95 -10.54 10.18
CA THR A 283 9.88 -10.41 8.71
C THR A 283 9.48 -11.74 8.07
N LEU A 284 8.91 -11.70 6.88
CA LEU A 284 8.62 -12.91 6.08
C LEU A 284 9.70 -13.17 5.03
N PRO A 285 10.04 -14.45 4.79
CA PRO A 285 10.88 -14.84 3.66
C PRO A 285 10.10 -14.65 2.35
N VAL A 286 10.78 -14.15 1.31
CA VAL A 286 10.15 -13.87 0.01
C VAL A 286 10.82 -14.74 -1.06
N ASN A 287 9.99 -15.43 -1.84
CA ASN A 287 10.42 -16.23 -2.98
C ASN A 287 10.06 -15.49 -4.29
N PRO A 288 11.03 -14.95 -5.04
CA PRO A 288 10.78 -14.30 -6.32
C PRO A 288 10.34 -15.27 -7.40
N TYR A 289 10.60 -16.58 -7.25
CA TYR A 289 10.23 -17.55 -8.27
C TYR A 289 8.73 -17.87 -8.17
N PRO A 290 7.96 -17.60 -9.23
CA PRO A 290 6.54 -17.91 -9.26
C PRO A 290 6.33 -19.42 -9.11
N VAL A 291 5.34 -19.77 -8.29
CA VAL A 291 4.90 -21.16 -8.13
C VAL A 291 4.04 -21.60 -9.31
N GLN A 292 3.85 -22.91 -9.46
CA GLN A 292 3.06 -23.45 -10.55
C GLN A 292 1.55 -23.31 -10.26
N PRO A 293 0.70 -23.18 -11.29
CA PRO A 293 -0.73 -23.38 -11.12
C PRO A 293 -1.02 -24.75 -10.47
N GLY A 294 -1.93 -24.79 -9.51
CA GLY A 294 -2.19 -25.94 -8.66
C GLY A 294 -1.41 -25.95 -7.33
N THR A 295 -0.42 -25.08 -7.14
CA THR A 295 0.29 -24.97 -5.86
C THR A 295 -0.66 -24.52 -4.75
N THR A 296 -0.62 -25.22 -3.63
CA THR A 296 -1.39 -24.87 -2.43
C THR A 296 -0.77 -23.66 -1.75
N VAL A 297 -1.60 -22.67 -1.44
CA VAL A 297 -1.17 -21.42 -0.80
C VAL A 297 -2.04 -21.09 0.41
N ARG A 298 -1.52 -20.24 1.29
CA ARG A 298 -2.25 -19.61 2.38
C ARG A 298 -2.28 -18.11 2.12
N ALA A 299 -3.48 -17.56 1.94
CA ALA A 299 -3.69 -16.13 1.79
C ALA A 299 -4.14 -15.54 3.13
N HIS A 300 -3.53 -14.43 3.50
CA HIS A 300 -3.93 -13.70 4.69
C HIS A 300 -5.18 -12.83 4.39
N LEU A 301 -6.31 -13.14 5.03
CA LEU A 301 -7.59 -12.45 4.84
C LEU A 301 -8.01 -11.65 6.07
N VAL A 302 -8.61 -10.48 5.83
CA VAL A 302 -9.10 -9.54 6.85
C VAL A 302 -10.58 -9.22 6.64
N ALA A 303 -11.34 -9.07 7.72
CA ALA A 303 -12.73 -8.62 7.67
C ALA A 303 -13.06 -7.63 8.80
N ASP A 304 -13.94 -6.65 8.52
CA ASP A 304 -14.48 -5.71 9.51
C ASP A 304 -15.32 -6.42 10.59
N LYS A 305 -15.94 -7.54 10.23
CA LYS A 305 -16.83 -8.32 11.08
C LYS A 305 -16.55 -9.80 10.86
N PRO A 306 -16.76 -10.67 11.86
CA PRO A 306 -16.68 -12.09 11.63
C PRO A 306 -17.78 -12.46 10.62
N PRO A 307 -17.50 -13.29 9.60
CA PRO A 307 -18.54 -13.74 8.68
C PRO A 307 -19.65 -14.46 9.45
N ALA A 308 -20.90 -14.07 9.20
CA ALA A 308 -22.05 -14.44 10.04
C ALA A 308 -22.57 -15.88 9.83
N GLY A 309 -21.90 -16.70 9.00
CA GLY A 309 -22.26 -18.09 8.73
C GLY A 309 -21.78 -18.59 7.36
N GLY A 310 -21.90 -19.89 7.13
CA GLY A 310 -21.49 -20.56 5.89
C GLY A 310 -20.13 -21.26 5.99
N ARG A 311 -19.71 -21.93 4.90
CA ARG A 311 -18.43 -22.68 4.83
C ARG A 311 -17.20 -21.81 5.12
N ASP A 312 -17.33 -20.50 4.97
CA ASP A 312 -16.23 -19.55 5.16
C ASP A 312 -16.17 -18.93 6.56
N ALA A 313 -17.13 -19.24 7.45
CA ALA A 313 -17.23 -18.65 8.79
C ALA A 313 -16.19 -19.21 9.78
N ASP A 314 -15.69 -20.43 9.53
CA ASP A 314 -14.75 -21.07 10.44
C ASP A 314 -13.35 -20.48 10.33
N GLY A 315 -12.62 -20.48 11.45
CA GLY A 315 -11.21 -20.12 11.50
C GLY A 315 -10.89 -18.62 11.48
N TRP A 316 -11.89 -17.75 11.62
CA TRP A 316 -11.66 -16.32 11.85
C TRP A 316 -11.33 -16.05 13.31
N THR A 317 -10.28 -15.26 13.55
CA THR A 317 -9.86 -14.83 14.89
C THR A 317 -9.86 -13.31 14.99
N PRO A 318 -10.15 -12.73 16.17
CA PRO A 318 -10.04 -11.29 16.35
C PRO A 318 -8.63 -10.78 16.01
N TRP A 319 -8.56 -9.61 15.41
CA TRP A 319 -7.32 -8.92 15.07
C TRP A 319 -7.38 -7.43 15.47
N VAL A 320 -6.50 -6.61 14.89
CA VAL A 320 -6.13 -5.29 15.37
C VAL A 320 -7.30 -4.34 15.15
N GLY A 321 -7.57 -3.52 16.18
CA GLY A 321 -8.63 -2.52 16.14
C GLY A 321 -10.04 -3.09 15.93
N GLY A 322 -10.30 -4.34 16.32
CA GLY A 322 -11.63 -4.96 16.23
C GLY A 322 -11.95 -5.56 14.86
N THR A 323 -10.96 -5.62 13.97
CA THR A 323 -11.02 -6.43 12.74
C THR A 323 -10.88 -7.92 13.05
N TRP A 324 -11.05 -8.76 12.03
CA TRP A 324 -10.95 -10.20 12.09
C TRP A 324 -10.00 -10.72 11.03
N ARG A 325 -9.38 -11.86 11.29
CA ARG A 325 -8.36 -12.46 10.45
C ARG A 325 -8.51 -13.93 10.21
N LYS A 326 -8.04 -14.40 9.06
CA LYS A 326 -7.92 -15.82 8.75
C LYS A 326 -6.77 -16.07 7.78
N TRP A 327 -6.02 -17.14 8.01
CA TRP A 327 -5.16 -17.73 6.99
C TRP A 327 -5.97 -18.71 6.15
N ALA A 328 -6.49 -18.24 5.02
CA ALA A 328 -7.33 -19.03 4.14
C ALA A 328 -6.46 -19.95 3.28
N ARG A 329 -6.72 -21.26 3.38
CA ARG A 329 -6.11 -22.25 2.50
C ARG A 329 -6.70 -22.13 1.10
N GLY A 330 -5.84 -22.20 0.11
CA GLY A 330 -6.16 -21.85 -1.25
C GLY A 330 -5.26 -22.53 -2.28
N THR A 331 -5.43 -22.14 -3.54
CA THR A 331 -4.66 -22.69 -4.66
C THR A 331 -4.37 -21.60 -5.69
N VAL A 332 -3.15 -21.60 -6.24
CA VAL A 332 -2.80 -20.76 -7.39
C VAL A 332 -3.49 -21.28 -8.63
N LEU A 333 -4.24 -20.43 -9.31
CA LEU A 333 -5.02 -20.81 -10.49
C LEU A 333 -4.28 -20.53 -11.80
N GLY A 334 -3.40 -19.53 -11.81
CA GLY A 334 -2.68 -19.13 -13.02
C GLY A 334 -2.16 -17.71 -12.95
N TYR A 335 -1.55 -17.28 -14.05
CA TYR A 335 -0.97 -15.96 -14.18
C TYR A 335 -1.48 -15.25 -15.43
N LYS A 336 -1.41 -13.92 -15.40
CA LYS A 336 -1.63 -13.08 -16.56
C LYS A 336 -0.50 -12.09 -16.75
N ASP A 337 -0.27 -11.71 -17.99
CA ASP A 337 0.63 -10.61 -18.33
C ASP A 337 -0.06 -9.23 -18.17
N PHE A 338 0.67 -8.15 -18.47
CA PHE A 338 0.14 -6.79 -18.40
C PHE A 338 -0.97 -6.50 -19.43
N ALA A 339 -1.07 -7.32 -20.47
CA ALA A 339 -2.14 -7.25 -21.47
C ALA A 339 -3.36 -8.12 -21.08
N GLY A 340 -3.32 -8.80 -19.93
CA GLY A 340 -4.38 -9.67 -19.45
C GLY A 340 -4.42 -11.04 -20.14
N ARG A 341 -3.41 -11.39 -20.93
CA ARG A 341 -3.26 -12.70 -21.58
C ARG A 341 -2.75 -13.71 -20.56
N GLU A 342 -3.10 -14.98 -20.74
CA GLU A 342 -2.55 -16.05 -19.92
C GLU A 342 -1.03 -16.08 -20.05
N ALA A 343 -0.36 -16.23 -18.92
CA ALA A 343 1.09 -16.29 -18.82
C ALA A 343 1.50 -17.53 -18.03
N LYS A 344 2.64 -18.14 -18.40
CA LYS A 344 3.11 -19.37 -17.77
C LYS A 344 4.43 -19.18 -17.01
N PRO A 345 4.49 -19.54 -15.72
CA PRO A 345 5.76 -19.62 -14.99
C PRO A 345 6.78 -20.50 -15.70
N GLY A 346 8.05 -20.12 -15.63
CA GLY A 346 9.15 -20.86 -16.28
C GLY A 346 9.26 -20.65 -17.79
N THR A 347 8.51 -19.72 -18.36
CA THR A 347 8.61 -19.28 -19.75
C THR A 347 9.14 -17.84 -19.83
N TYR A 348 9.20 -17.28 -21.05
CA TYR A 348 9.56 -15.88 -21.27
C TYR A 348 8.38 -14.91 -21.08
N ASP A 349 7.22 -15.40 -20.63
CA ASP A 349 6.07 -14.56 -20.37
C ASP A 349 6.31 -13.64 -19.18
N SER A 350 5.87 -12.38 -19.28
CA SER A 350 5.86 -11.47 -18.13
C SER A 350 4.70 -11.79 -17.20
N LEU A 351 4.99 -12.04 -15.93
CA LEU A 351 3.99 -12.38 -14.93
C LEU A 351 3.56 -11.12 -14.20
N ALA A 352 2.50 -10.48 -14.70
CA ALA A 352 2.00 -9.24 -14.10
C ALA A 352 1.05 -9.52 -12.94
N HIS A 353 0.26 -10.58 -13.05
CA HIS A 353 -0.85 -10.85 -12.15
C HIS A 353 -0.93 -12.32 -11.78
N LEU A 354 -1.30 -12.59 -10.54
CA LEU A 354 -1.50 -13.90 -9.94
C LEU A 354 -2.99 -14.08 -9.67
N HIS A 355 -3.58 -15.16 -10.17
CA HIS A 355 -4.91 -15.60 -9.79
C HIS A 355 -4.83 -16.70 -8.74
N PHE A 356 -5.68 -16.61 -7.72
CA PHE A 356 -5.78 -17.64 -6.68
C PHE A 356 -7.22 -17.79 -6.20
N ASP A 357 -7.47 -18.88 -5.48
CA ASP A 357 -8.72 -19.16 -4.75
C ASP A 357 -8.35 -19.44 -3.28
N PRO A 358 -9.15 -19.05 -2.27
CA PRO A 358 -10.42 -18.33 -2.33
C PRO A 358 -10.26 -16.83 -2.66
N PRO A 359 -11.34 -16.16 -3.14
CA PRO A 359 -11.33 -14.71 -3.29
C PRO A 359 -11.17 -14.00 -1.93
N PRO A 360 -10.30 -12.99 -1.83
CA PRO A 360 -10.06 -12.27 -0.58
C PRO A 360 -11.22 -11.34 -0.23
N THR A 361 -11.35 -11.04 1.06
CA THR A 361 -12.29 -10.05 1.59
C THR A 361 -11.71 -8.63 1.54
N PRO A 362 -12.56 -7.57 1.53
CA PRO A 362 -12.09 -6.19 1.64
C PRO A 362 -11.20 -5.97 2.87
N GLY A 363 -10.07 -5.27 2.69
CA GLY A 363 -9.04 -5.07 3.72
C GLY A 363 -7.87 -6.06 3.67
N SER A 364 -8.01 -7.17 2.92
CA SER A 364 -6.93 -8.16 2.74
C SER A 364 -5.85 -7.71 1.75
N SER A 365 -6.14 -6.70 0.93
CA SER A 365 -5.19 -6.14 -0.04
C SER A 365 -3.88 -5.71 0.63
N GLY A 366 -2.75 -5.92 -0.03
CA GLY A 366 -1.41 -5.77 0.52
C GLY A 366 -0.94 -6.92 1.42
N GLY A 367 -1.83 -7.86 1.78
CA GLY A 367 -1.50 -9.03 2.59
C GLY A 367 -0.69 -10.07 1.80
N PRO A 368 0.10 -10.92 2.49
CA PRO A 368 0.92 -11.93 1.82
C PRO A 368 0.09 -13.12 1.32
N ILE A 369 0.53 -13.68 0.20
CA ILE A 369 0.17 -15.02 -0.28
C ILE A 369 1.40 -15.90 -0.09
N VAL A 370 1.26 -16.94 0.72
CA VAL A 370 2.37 -17.80 1.16
C VAL A 370 2.21 -19.17 0.53
N ASP A 371 3.27 -19.72 -0.06
CA ASP A 371 3.28 -21.13 -0.44
C ASP A 371 3.31 -22.00 0.82
N GLU A 372 2.31 -22.87 0.95
CA GLU A 372 2.11 -23.68 2.15
C GLU A 372 3.28 -24.67 2.38
N GLU A 373 3.92 -25.14 1.30
CA GLU A 373 5.04 -26.07 1.39
C GLU A 373 6.35 -25.38 1.81
N SER A 374 6.72 -24.26 1.17
CA SER A 374 7.95 -23.52 1.49
C SER A 374 7.84 -22.64 2.72
N GLY A 375 6.65 -22.13 3.04
CA GLY A 375 6.43 -21.09 4.04
C GLY A 375 6.97 -19.72 3.61
N ALA A 376 7.26 -19.52 2.33
CA ALA A 376 7.72 -18.26 1.75
C ALA A 376 6.59 -17.50 1.04
N VAL A 377 6.68 -16.17 1.04
CA VAL A 377 5.76 -15.29 0.31
C VAL A 377 6.02 -15.45 -1.19
N VAL A 378 4.97 -15.81 -1.93
CA VAL A 378 4.99 -16.02 -3.39
C VAL A 378 4.14 -15.01 -4.15
N GLY A 379 3.34 -14.21 -3.41
CA GLY A 379 2.59 -13.10 -3.98
C GLY A 379 2.02 -12.17 -2.92
N VAL A 380 1.36 -11.13 -3.38
CA VAL A 380 0.65 -10.15 -2.55
C VAL A 380 -0.78 -10.06 -3.03
N VAL A 381 -1.72 -10.08 -2.09
CA VAL A 381 -3.15 -9.92 -2.37
C VAL A 381 -3.41 -8.49 -2.85
N LEU A 382 -4.17 -8.32 -3.93
CA LEU A 382 -4.61 -6.99 -4.40
C LEU A 382 -6.12 -6.82 -4.26
N GLY A 383 -6.90 -7.89 -4.44
CA GLY A 383 -8.35 -7.87 -4.28
C GLY A 383 -9.02 -9.02 -5.01
N THR A 384 -10.20 -8.76 -5.57
CA THR A 384 -10.96 -9.73 -6.35
C THR A 384 -11.09 -9.30 -7.81
N GLN A 385 -11.20 -10.27 -8.71
CA GLN A 385 -11.49 -10.03 -10.12
C GLN A 385 -12.63 -10.95 -10.58
N LEU A 386 -13.65 -10.38 -11.23
CA LEU A 386 -14.66 -11.15 -11.96
C LEU A 386 -14.02 -11.62 -13.27
N VAL A 387 -13.85 -12.94 -13.43
CA VAL A 387 -13.20 -13.48 -14.64
C VAL A 387 -14.20 -13.64 -15.77
N ASN A 388 -15.36 -14.24 -15.50
CA ASN A 388 -16.52 -14.26 -16.37
C ASN A 388 -17.75 -14.72 -15.55
N GLN A 389 -18.95 -14.64 -16.13
CA GLN A 389 -20.18 -15.01 -15.43
C GLN A 389 -20.26 -16.50 -15.03
N LEU A 390 -19.49 -17.37 -15.68
CA LEU A 390 -19.51 -18.82 -15.43
C LEU A 390 -18.51 -19.26 -14.35
N GLN A 391 -17.31 -18.68 -14.35
CA GLN A 391 -16.22 -18.98 -13.42
C GLN A 391 -16.27 -18.11 -12.16
N GLY A 392 -17.09 -17.05 -12.18
CA GLY A 392 -17.32 -16.18 -11.02
C GLY A 392 -16.12 -15.31 -10.67
N VAL A 393 -16.01 -15.04 -9.37
CA VAL A 393 -15.00 -14.15 -8.77
C VAL A 393 -13.81 -14.96 -8.29
N ARG A 394 -12.60 -14.47 -8.58
CA ARG A 394 -11.34 -15.08 -8.10
C ARG A 394 -10.53 -14.07 -7.29
N GLY A 395 -9.60 -14.59 -6.51
CA GLY A 395 -8.53 -13.80 -5.92
C GLY A 395 -7.60 -13.24 -7.00
N TRP A 396 -7.28 -11.96 -6.83
CA TRP A 396 -6.38 -11.20 -7.68
C TRP A 396 -5.20 -10.71 -6.85
N GLY A 397 -4.00 -10.98 -7.33
CA GLY A 397 -2.76 -10.60 -6.66
C GLY A 397 -1.65 -10.31 -7.64
N VAL A 398 -0.47 -10.03 -7.10
CA VAL A 398 0.76 -9.79 -7.85
C VAL A 398 1.83 -10.79 -7.40
N PRO A 399 2.62 -11.37 -8.32
CA PRO A 399 3.71 -12.28 -7.93
C PRO A 399 4.77 -11.57 -7.09
N ALA A 400 5.39 -12.31 -6.17
CA ALA A 400 6.45 -11.79 -5.30
C ALA A 400 7.70 -11.33 -6.05
N GLU A 401 7.87 -11.73 -7.31
CA GLU A 401 8.88 -11.18 -8.23
C GLU A 401 8.82 -9.65 -8.29
N MET A 402 7.63 -9.04 -8.29
CA MET A 402 7.50 -7.57 -8.31
C MET A 402 8.01 -6.90 -7.03
N ILE A 403 8.10 -7.62 -5.91
CA ILE A 403 8.75 -7.09 -4.72
C ILE A 403 10.25 -6.92 -4.99
N PHE A 404 10.88 -7.89 -5.64
CA PHE A 404 12.31 -7.86 -5.96
C PHE A 404 12.68 -6.77 -6.97
N GLU A 405 11.77 -6.40 -7.87
CA GLU A 405 11.98 -5.27 -8.78
C GLU A 405 12.13 -3.91 -8.06
N MET A 406 11.71 -3.82 -6.79
CA MET A 406 11.91 -2.63 -5.94
C MET A 406 13.25 -2.64 -5.19
N PHE A 407 14.07 -3.69 -5.33
CA PHE A 407 15.37 -3.85 -4.70
C PHE A 407 16.48 -4.07 -5.74
N SER A 408 17.72 -3.74 -5.38
CA SER A 408 18.86 -4.00 -6.26
C SER A 408 19.12 -5.49 -6.36
N LEU A 409 19.39 -5.98 -7.56
CA LEU A 409 19.70 -7.40 -7.75
C LEU A 409 21.14 -7.71 -7.31
N PRO A 410 21.38 -8.81 -6.58
CA PRO A 410 22.73 -9.22 -6.19
C PRO A 410 23.66 -9.30 -7.40
N GLY A 411 24.85 -8.70 -7.31
CA GLY A 411 25.87 -8.76 -8.37
C GLY A 411 25.66 -7.81 -9.56
N LEU A 412 24.53 -7.11 -9.65
CA LEU A 412 24.28 -6.08 -10.67
C LEU A 412 24.52 -4.68 -10.09
N LYS A 413 25.74 -4.16 -10.28
CA LYS A 413 26.02 -2.74 -10.03
C LYS A 413 25.46 -1.91 -11.19
N LEU A 414 24.22 -1.45 -11.06
CA LEU A 414 23.72 -0.40 -11.95
C LEU A 414 24.53 0.87 -11.66
N ARG A 415 25.26 1.38 -12.66
CA ARG A 415 25.94 2.67 -12.55
C ARG A 415 24.87 3.72 -12.25
N SER A 416 24.92 4.33 -11.06
CA SER A 416 24.14 5.51 -10.74
C SER A 416 24.52 6.60 -11.75
N GLY A 417 23.60 6.91 -12.67
CA GLY A 417 23.73 8.09 -13.51
C GLY A 417 23.67 9.30 -12.59
N GLY A 418 24.82 9.90 -12.30
CA GLY A 418 24.90 11.16 -11.59
C GLY A 418 24.09 12.21 -12.34
N GLN A 419 23.13 12.81 -11.63
CA GLN A 419 22.66 14.16 -11.93
C GLN A 419 23.31 15.12 -10.96
#